data_AF-A0A318CR24-F1
#
_entry.id   AF-A0A318CR24-F1
#
_cell.length_a   1.000
_cell.length_b   1.000
_cell.length_c   1.000
_cell.angle_alpha   90.00
_cell.angle_beta   90.00
_cell.angle_gamma   90.00
#
_symmetry.space_group_name_H-M   'P 1'
#
loop_
_entity.id
_entity.type
_entity.pdbx_description
1 polymer ?
#
loop_
_entity_poly.entity_id
_entity_poly.type
_entity_poly.pdbx_seq_one_letter_code
_entity_poly.pdbx_strand_id
1 'polypeptide(L)' 'MEELKKKILDFMTKKGKFKSKMYFKDLCKADPDAKSREIKKAATELVKEEKIEYWSSGSTTLYGLKGAGKSEAEQFGGEE' A
#
# COMPACT_ATOMS: atom_id res chain seq x y z
N MET A 1 -11.94 5.13 -11.63
CA MET A 1 -10.70 4.50 -11.10
C MET A 1 -9.60 5.51 -10.77
N GLU A 2 -9.41 6.59 -11.53
CA GLU A 2 -8.34 7.57 -11.26
C GLU A 2 -8.44 8.28 -9.90
N GLU A 3 -9.66 8.65 -9.47
CA GLU A 3 -9.86 9.24 -8.13
C GLU A 3 -9.46 8.29 -7.01
N LEU A 4 -9.80 7.00 -7.15
CA LEU A 4 -9.46 5.98 -6.16
C LEU A 4 -7.94 5.81 -6.07
N LYS A 5 -7.25 5.74 -7.21
CA LYS A 5 -5.79 5.71 -7.26
C LYS A 5 -5.19 6.91 -6.53
N LYS A 6 -5.69 8.13 -6.81
CA LYS A 6 -5.23 9.36 -6.12
C LYS A 6 -5.47 9.31 -4.61
N LYS A 7 -6.66 8.89 -4.15
CA LYS A 7 -6.96 8.78 -2.72
C LYS A 7 -6.05 7.78 -2.02
N ILE A 8 -5.82 6.62 -2.64
CA ILE A 8 -4.88 5.61 -2.13
C ILE A 8 -3.46 6.19 -2.06
N LEU A 9 -3.01 6.90 -3.10
CA LEU A 9 -1.69 7.54 -3.15
C LEU A 9 -1.52 8.64 -2.11
N ASP A 10 -2.51 9.52 -1.93
CA ASP A 10 -2.49 10.56 -0.88
C ASP A 10 -2.43 9.93 0.50
N PHE A 11 -3.26 8.91 0.73
CA PHE A 11 -3.28 8.17 1.99
C PHE A 11 -1.95 7.49 2.29
N MET A 12 -1.36 6.81 1.29
CA MET A 12 -0.02 6.23 1.41
C MET A 12 1.07 7.28 1.55
N THR A 13 0.94 8.46 0.94
CA THR A 13 1.91 9.55 1.08
C THR A 13 1.88 10.16 2.48
N LYS A 14 0.68 10.35 3.04
CA LYS A 14 0.52 10.80 4.44
C LYS A 14 1.05 9.77 5.43
N LYS A 15 0.65 8.51 5.28
CA LYS A 15 1.06 7.42 6.19
C LYS A 15 2.51 7.00 5.98
N GLY A 16 3.03 7.14 4.76
CA GLY A 16 4.41 6.84 4.36
C GLY A 16 5.46 7.64 5.14
N LYS A 17 5.07 8.79 5.70
CA LYS A 17 5.90 9.55 6.65
C LYS A 17 6.13 8.83 7.99
N PHE A 18 5.22 7.92 8.36
CA PHE A 18 5.24 7.21 9.65
C PHE A 18 5.47 5.70 9.50
N LYS A 19 4.97 5.09 8.41
CA LYS A 19 5.07 3.66 8.12
C LYS A 19 5.35 3.47 6.64
N SER A 20 6.43 2.77 6.29
CA SER A 20 6.77 2.53 4.89
C SER A 20 5.92 1.44 4.25
N LYS A 21 5.31 0.56 5.05
CA LYS A 21 4.37 -0.49 4.59
C LYS A 21 3.05 -0.45 5.35
N MET A 22 1.95 -0.74 4.66
CA MET A 22 0.57 -0.60 5.11
C MET A 22 -0.24 -1.82 4.67
N TYR A 23 -1.08 -2.35 5.55
CA TYR A 23 -1.92 -3.49 5.20
C TYR A 23 -3.00 -3.09 4.19
N PHE A 24 -3.36 -4.01 3.29
CA PHE A 24 -4.47 -3.81 2.36
C PHE A 24 -5.77 -3.40 3.07
N LYS A 25 -6.01 -3.92 4.27
CA LYS A 25 -7.17 -3.57 5.10
C LYS A 25 -7.12 -2.11 5.58
N ASP A 26 -5.94 -1.52 5.75
CA ASP A 26 -5.77 -0.09 6.01
C ASP A 26 -5.93 0.76 4.75
N LEU A 27 -5.51 0.27 3.58
CA LEU A 27 -5.82 0.93 2.30
C LEU A 27 -7.34 1.03 2.09
N CYS A 28 -8.09 0.00 2.51
CA CYS A 28 -9.54 0.03 2.46
C CYS A 28 -10.16 1.11 3.36
N LYS A 29 -9.43 1.64 4.34
CA LYS A 29 -9.86 2.80 5.16
C LYS A 29 -9.59 4.14 4.48
N ALA A 30 -8.74 4.17 3.45
CA ALA A 30 -8.50 5.39 2.66
C ALA A 30 -9.76 5.81 1.89
N ASP A 31 -10.55 4.83 1.46
CA ASP A 31 -11.82 5.04 0.80
C ASP A 31 -12.82 3.95 1.24
N PRO A 32 -13.61 4.19 2.30
CA PRO A 32 -14.58 3.22 2.81
C PRO A 32 -15.81 3.05 1.91
N ASP A 33 -16.05 4.00 0.99
CA ASP A 33 -17.13 3.94 -0.01
C ASP A 33 -16.78 2.97 -1.15
N ALA A 34 -15.49 2.85 -1.49
CA ALA A 34 -15.03 1.97 -2.54
C ALA A 34 -15.06 0.50 -2.12
N LYS A 35 -15.52 -0.34 -3.05
CA LYS A 35 -15.45 -1.79 -2.90
C LYS A 35 -13.99 -2.23 -2.79
N SER A 36 -13.70 -3.17 -1.90
CA SER A 36 -12.35 -3.72 -1.75
C SER A 36 -11.77 -4.26 -3.07
N ARG A 37 -12.62 -4.78 -3.97
CA ARG A 37 -12.19 -5.20 -5.31
C ARG A 37 -11.64 -4.03 -6.15
N GLU A 38 -12.27 -2.86 -6.09
CA GLU A 38 -11.81 -1.65 -6.79
C GLU A 38 -10.50 -1.15 -6.18
N ILE A 39 -10.39 -1.14 -4.85
CA ILE A 39 -9.15 -0.72 -4.15
C ILE A 39 -8.00 -1.65 -4.50
N LYS A 40 -8.24 -2.96 -4.52
CA LYS A 40 -7.24 -3.95 -4.94
C LYS A 40 -6.80 -3.71 -6.39
N LYS A 41 -7.76 -3.47 -7.30
CA LYS A 41 -7.47 -3.20 -8.70
C LYS A 41 -6.65 -1.92 -8.87
N ALA A 42 -7.05 -0.83 -8.21
CA ALA A 42 -6.32 0.44 -8.23
C ALA A 42 -4.92 0.30 -7.63
N ALA A 43 -4.77 -0.41 -6.50
CA ALA A 43 -3.46 -0.69 -5.91
C ALA A 43 -2.57 -1.52 -6.85
N THR A 44 -3.10 -2.59 -7.47
CA THR A 44 -2.36 -3.37 -8.47
C THR A 44 -1.94 -2.52 -9.66
N GLU A 45 -2.78 -1.59 -10.14
CA GLU A 45 -2.38 -0.65 -11.18
C GLU A 45 -1.27 0.30 -10.70
N LEU A 46 -1.36 0.84 -9.48
CA LEU A 46 -0.29 1.68 -8.92
C LEU A 46 1.03 0.92 -8.74
N VAL A 47 0.99 -0.39 -8.48
CA VAL A 47 2.17 -1.26 -8.45
C VAL A 47 2.75 -1.39 -9.85
N LYS A 48 1.91 -1.60 -10.87
CA LYS A 48 2.34 -1.64 -12.27
C LYS A 48 2.92 -0.32 -12.76
N GLU A 49 2.39 0.81 -12.28
CA GLU A 49 2.91 2.15 -12.52
C GLU A 49 4.16 2.47 -11.68
N GLU A 50 4.66 1.52 -10.88
CA GLU A 50 5.81 1.67 -9.99
C GLU A 50 5.69 2.84 -8.99
N LYS A 51 4.47 3.30 -8.71
CA LYS A 51 4.22 4.36 -7.72
C LYS A 51 4.19 3.80 -6.29
N ILE A 52 3.78 2.55 -6.15
CA ILE A 52 3.76 1.83 -4.88
C ILE A 52 4.38 0.45 -5.08
N GLU A 53 4.82 -0.16 -3.99
CA GLU A 53 5.32 -1.52 -3.94
C GLU A 53 4.31 -2.43 -3.23
N TYR A 54 4.31 -3.71 -3.62
CA TYR A 54 3.47 -4.77 -3.07
C TYR A 54 4.36 -5.77 -2.34
N TRP A 55 3.96 -6.15 -1.13
CA TRP A 55 4.58 -7.23 -0.38
C TRP A 55 3.51 -8.22 0.06
N SER A 56 3.86 -9.51 -0.03
CA SER A 56 3.04 -10.59 0.51
C SER A 56 3.69 -11.08 1.81
N SER A 57 3.00 -10.94 2.93
CA SER A 57 3.46 -11.45 4.23
C SER A 57 2.47 -12.53 4.68
N GLY A 58 2.75 -13.77 4.26
CA GLY A 58 1.93 -14.94 4.53
C GLY A 58 0.46 -14.76 4.13
N SER A 59 -0.41 -14.67 5.14
CA SER A 59 -1.86 -14.52 5.00
C SER A 59 -2.33 -13.11 4.66
N THR A 60 -1.43 -12.11 4.66
CA THR A 60 -1.80 -10.70 4.49
C THR A 60 -0.99 -9.99 3.41
N THR A 61 -1.65 -9.08 2.71
CA THR A 61 -1.04 -8.21 1.72
C THR A 61 -0.68 -6.85 2.31
N LEU A 62 0.53 -6.39 2.00
CA LEU A 62 1.08 -5.09 2.36
C LEU A 62 1.36 -4.27 1.10
N TYR A 63 1.19 -2.96 1.21
CA TYR A 63 1.50 -1.97 0.17
C TYR A 63 2.24 -0.79 0.78
N GLY A 64 3.00 -0.07 0.00
CA GLY A 64 3.84 1.01 0.49
C GLY A 64 4.36 1.87 -0.64
N LEU A 65 4.74 3.11 -0.36
CA LEU A 65 5.26 3.99 -1.39
C LEU A 65 6.60 3.47 -1.92
N LYS A 66 6.74 3.49 -3.25
CA LYS A 66 7.99 3.12 -3.90
C LYS A 66 9.11 4.05 -3.43
N GLY A 67 10.19 3.48 -2.89
CA GLY A 67 11.33 4.26 -2.37
C GLY A 67 11.17 4.85 -0.96
N ALA A 68 10.04 4.60 -0.27
CA ALA A 68 9.93 4.90 1.17
C ALA A 68 10.61 3.85 2.07
N GLY A 69 11.11 2.76 1.47
CA GLY A 69 11.93 1.76 2.14
C GLY A 69 13.34 2.29 2.42
N LYS A 70 13.53 2.94 3.57
CA LYS A 70 14.81 2.81 4.27
C LYS A 70 14.92 1.33 4.67
N SER A 71 15.94 0.65 4.16
CA SER A 71 16.41 -0.71 4.47
C SER A 71 15.35 -1.70 4.98
N GLU A 72 15.06 -2.69 4.14
CA GLU A 72 14.16 -3.83 4.35
C GLU A 72 14.31 -4.55 5.71
N ALA A 73 15.43 -4.37 6.41
CA ALA A 73 15.77 -4.99 7.68
C ALA A 73 15.08 -4.40 8.94
N GLU A 74 14.54 -3.17 8.90
CA GLU A 74 14.19 -2.48 10.15
C GLU A 74 12.68 -2.43 10.48
N GLN A 75 11.79 -2.84 9.56
CA GLN A 75 10.34 -2.63 9.73
C GLN A 75 9.47 -3.88 9.77
N PHE A 76 9.98 -5.02 9.33
CA PHE A 76 9.32 -6.31 9.50
C PHE A 76 10.43 -7.28 9.88
N GLY A 77 10.43 -7.73 11.13
CA GLY A 77 11.37 -8.72 11.63
C GLY A 77 11.53 -9.83 10.61
N GLY A 78 12.78 -10.16 10.31
CA GLY A 78 13.09 -11.39 9.60
C GLY A 78 12.50 -12.57 10.38
N GLU A 79 11.96 -13.51 9.64
CA GLU A 79 11.63 -14.89 10.00
C GLU A 79 10.98 -15.46 8.72
N GLU A 80 11.51 -16.46 8.02
CA GLU A 80 12.72 -17.30 8.10
C GLU A 80 13.16 -17.60 6.65
#